data_AF-A0A961JDN1-F1
#
_entry.id   AF-A0A961JDN1-F1
#
_cell.length_a   1.000
_cell.length_b   1.000
_cell.length_c   1.000
_cell.angle_alpha   90.00
_cell.angle_beta   90.00
_cell.angle_gamma   90.00
#
_symmetry.space_group_name_H-M   'P 1'
#
loop_
_entity.id
_entity.type
_entity.pdbx_description
1 polymer ?
#
loop_
_entity_poly.entity_id
_entity_poly.type
_entity_poly.pdbx_seq_one_letter_code
_entity_poly.pdbx_strand_id
1 'polypeptide(L)' 'MLDRDLIETLRTAEVPPALHLIDGQRRPASDGGTLDVISPLDGRVLTTMADGTGADADAAIAAARAAGG' A
#
# COMPACT_ATOMS: atom_id res chain seq x y z
N MET A 1 -23.26 -9.48 -12.17
CA MET A 1 -22.42 -9.36 -13.37
C MET A 1 -21.52 -8.16 -13.15
N LEU A 2 -20.21 -8.27 -13.33
CA LEU A 2 -19.33 -7.10 -13.24
C LEU A 2 -19.67 -6.13 -14.38
N ASP A 3 -19.78 -4.84 -14.05
CA ASP A 3 -20.05 -3.78 -15.01
C ASP A 3 -18.79 -3.51 -15.85
N ARG A 4 -18.89 -3.73 -17.16
CA ARG A 4 -17.77 -3.59 -18.08
C ARG A 4 -17.33 -2.12 -18.22
N ASP A 5 -18.25 -1.18 -18.15
CA ASP A 5 -17.95 0.25 -18.29
C ASP A 5 -17.20 0.76 -17.06
N LEU A 6 -17.54 0.24 -15.88
CA LEU A 6 -16.82 0.50 -14.64
C LEU A 6 -15.38 -0.05 -14.68
N ILE A 7 -15.17 -1.24 -15.25
CA ILE A 7 -13.83 -1.82 -15.42
C ILE A 7 -12.97 -0.94 -16.33
N GLU A 8 -13.49 -0.51 -17.48
CA GLU A 8 -12.76 0.35 -18.42
C GLU A 8 -12.47 1.74 -17.84
N THR A 9 -13.32 2.23 -16.94
CA THR A 9 -13.05 3.49 -16.22
C THR A 9 -11.91 3.32 -15.22
N LEU A 10 -11.99 2.31 -14.34
CA LEU A 10 -11.03 2.12 -13.25
C LEU A 10 -9.64 1.71 -13.72
N ARG A 11 -9.52 1.02 -14.86
CA ARG A 11 -8.20 0.58 -15.37
C ARG A 11 -7.25 1.72 -15.74
N THR A 12 -7.77 2.94 -15.94
CA THR A 12 -6.98 4.13 -16.31
C THR A 12 -6.92 5.16 -15.19
N ALA A 13 -7.60 4.90 -14.07
CA ALA A 13 -7.60 5.80 -12.94
C ALA A 13 -6.23 5.84 -12.27
N GLU A 14 -5.81 7.03 -11.83
CA GLU A 14 -4.57 7.20 -11.08
C GLU A 14 -4.68 6.52 -9.71
N VAL A 15 -3.65 5.76 -9.34
CA VAL A 15 -3.55 5.11 -8.03
C VAL A 15 -2.51 5.86 -7.19
N PRO A 16 -2.91 6.52 -6.09
CA PRO A 16 -1.97 7.28 -5.27
C PRO A 16 -1.00 6.35 -4.53
N PRO A 17 0.20 6.84 -4.17
CA PRO A 17 1.16 6.07 -3.38
C PRO A 17 0.56 5.50 -2.09
N ALA A 18 0.88 4.24 -1.80
CA ALA A 18 0.44 3.56 -0.60
C ALA A 18 1.45 3.73 0.55
N LEU A 19 0.92 3.95 1.76
CA LEU A 19 1.68 4.07 3.00
C LEU A 19 1.32 2.90 3.93
N HIS A 20 2.18 2.60 4.91
CA HIS A 20 1.82 1.68 5.97
C HIS A 20 0.68 2.26 6.81
N LEU A 21 -0.24 1.40 7.27
CA LEU A 21 -1.24 1.74 8.27
C LEU A 21 -0.86 1.03 9.57
N ILE A 22 -0.22 1.75 10.49
CA ILE A 22 0.26 1.24 11.77
C ILE A 22 -0.30 2.13 12.87
N ASP A 23 -0.94 1.50 13.87
CA ASP A 23 -1.58 2.22 14.99
C ASP A 23 -2.61 3.27 14.53
N GLY A 24 -3.38 2.94 13.50
CA GLY A 24 -4.37 3.84 12.88
C GLY A 24 -3.77 5.00 12.08
N GLN A 25 -2.44 5.07 11.94
CA GLN A 25 -1.76 6.15 11.23
C GLN A 25 -1.17 5.69 9.90
N ARG A 26 -1.29 6.55 8.87
CA ARG A 26 -0.60 6.39 7.59
C ARG A 26 0.84 6.88 7.73
N ARG A 27 1.83 6.01 7.50
CA ARG A 27 3.25 6.31 7.72
C ARG A 27 4.10 5.81 6.53
N PRO A 28 5.17 6.53 6.14
CA PRO A 28 6.17 5.98 5.24
C PRO A 28 6.88 4.78 5.91
N ALA A 29 7.67 4.04 5.14
CA ALA A 29 8.61 3.08 5.71
C ALA A 29 9.56 3.78 6.69
N SER A 30 9.98 3.06 7.72
CA SER A 30 10.84 3.58 8.79
C SER A 30 12.18 4.15 8.31
N ASP A 31 12.72 3.67 7.19
CA ASP A 31 13.93 4.16 6.53
C ASP A 31 13.64 5.09 5.32
N GLY A 32 12.37 5.35 5.03
CA GLY A 32 11.92 6.11 3.87
C GLY A 32 11.90 5.34 2.55
N GLY A 33 12.15 4.02 2.57
CA GLY A 33 12.13 3.16 1.40
C GLY A 33 10.78 3.11 0.68
N THR A 34 10.82 3.00 -0.65
CA THR A 34 9.64 2.83 -1.51
C THR A 34 9.89 1.77 -2.56
N LEU A 35 8.86 0.98 -2.85
CA LEU A 35 8.83 -0.06 -3.88
C LEU A 35 7.91 0.35 -5.03
N ASP A 36 8.34 0.09 -6.27
CA ASP A 36 7.49 0.22 -7.45
C ASP A 36 6.48 -0.93 -7.54
N VAL A 37 5.21 -0.58 -7.73
CA VAL A 37 4.13 -1.54 -7.99
C VAL A 37 3.94 -1.65 -9.49
N ILE A 38 4.26 -2.80 -10.06
CA ILE A 38 4.19 -3.01 -11.50
C ILE A 38 2.81 -3.53 -11.90
N SER A 39 2.19 -2.85 -12.87
CA SER A 39 0.94 -3.25 -13.49
C SER A 39 1.12 -4.57 -14.27
N PRO A 40 0.35 -5.62 -13.97
CA PRO A 40 0.36 -6.84 -14.78
C PRO A 40 -0.30 -6.67 -16.16
N LEU A 41 -1.00 -5.55 -16.39
CA LEU A 41 -1.70 -5.29 -17.65
C LEU A 41 -0.73 -4.94 -18.78
N ASP A 42 0.34 -4.22 -18.46
CA ASP A 42 1.25 -3.62 -19.44
C ASP A 42 2.72 -3.54 -18.99
N GLY A 43 3.05 -3.99 -17.77
CA GLY A 43 4.40 -4.01 -17.22
C GLY A 43 4.94 -2.66 -16.78
N ARG A 44 4.10 -1.61 -16.76
CA ARG A 44 4.52 -0.26 -16.34
C ARG A 44 4.33 -0.06 -14.83
N VAL A 45 5.03 0.92 -14.26
CA VAL A 45 4.81 1.33 -12.86
C VAL A 45 3.40 1.91 -12.74
N LEU A 46 2.58 1.27 -11.90
CA LEU A 46 1.23 1.70 -11.58
C LEU A 46 1.24 2.76 -10.49
N THR A 47 2.00 2.52 -9.43
CA THR A 47 2.14 3.40 -8.27
C THR A 47 3.36 2.97 -7.45
N THR A 48 3.60 3.62 -6.31
CA THR A 48 4.59 3.21 -5.32
C THR A 48 3.95 2.80 -4.01
N MET A 49 4.66 2.00 -3.21
CA MET A 49 4.26 1.70 -1.84
C MET A 49 5.46 1.79 -0.90
N ALA A 50 5.22 2.02 0.39
CA ALA A 50 6.24 1.95 1.42
C ALA A 50 6.93 0.57 1.42
N ASP A 51 8.27 0.56 1.33
CA ASP A 51 9.10 -0.65 1.39
C ASP A 51 9.44 -0.96 2.85
N GLY A 52 8.59 -1.75 3.50
CA GLY A 52 8.62 -1.94 4.94
C GLY A 52 9.87 -2.66 5.43
N THR A 53 10.42 -2.17 6.55
CA THR A 53 11.55 -2.81 7.22
C THR A 53 11.10 -3.72 8.38
N GLY A 54 12.06 -4.40 9.01
CA GLY A 54 11.80 -5.11 10.27
C GLY A 54 11.26 -4.21 11.37
N ALA A 55 11.67 -2.93 11.42
CA ALA A 55 11.20 -1.98 12.42
C ALA A 55 9.72 -1.62 12.21
N ASP A 56 9.27 -1.51 10.96
CA ASP A 56 7.86 -1.30 10.62
C ASP A 56 7.01 -2.50 11.05
N ALA A 57 7.52 -3.72 10.84
CA ALA A 57 6.86 -4.94 11.27
C ALA A 57 6.74 -5.02 12.81
N ASP A 58 7.82 -4.73 13.54
CA ASP A 58 7.81 -4.72 15.00
C ASP A 58 6.82 -3.68 15.56
N ALA A 59 6.77 -2.48 14.97
CA ALA A 59 5.82 -1.44 15.35
C ALA A 59 4.36 -1.86 15.08
N ALA A 60 4.09 -2.50 13.94
CA ALA A 60 2.76 -3.02 13.61
C ALA A 60 2.30 -4.10 14.61
N ILE A 61 3.21 -5.03 14.96
CA ILE A 61 2.93 -6.09 15.93
C ILE A 61 2.66 -5.50 17.33
N ALA A 62 3.47 -4.53 17.76
CA ALA A 62 3.28 -3.87 19.05
C ALA A 62 1.92 -3.16 19.12
N ALA A 63 1.55 -2.41 18.08
CA ALA A 63 0.25 -1.72 18.00
C ALA A 63 -0.92 -2.72 18.03
N ALA A 64 -0.84 -3.81 17.27
CA ALA A 64 -1.87 -4.85 17.28
C ALA A 64 -2.05 -5.50 18.67
N ARG A 65 -0.95 -5.76 19.38
CA ARG A 65 -0.99 -6.29 20.76
C ARG A 65 -1.63 -5.30 21.74
N ALA A 66 -1.32 -4.01 21.62
CA ALA A 66 -1.86 -2.97 22.49
C ALA A 66 -3.38 -2.78 22.30
N ALA A 67 -3.89 -2.97 21.08
CA ALA A 67 -5.32 -2.83 20.78
C ALA A 67 -6.18 -4.02 21.19
N GLY A 68 -5.58 -5.21 21.36
CA GLY A 68 -6.28 -6.44 21.74
C GLY A 68 -6.29 -6.74 23.24
N GLY A 69 -5.63 -5.91 24.05
CA GLY A 69 -5.62 -5.99 25.52
C GLY A 69 -6.77 -5.26 26.17
#